data_AF-A0A399ZWW3-F1
#
_entry.id   AF-A0A399ZWW3-F1
#
_cell.length_a   1.000
_cell.length_b   1.000
_cell.length_c   1.000
_cell.angle_alpha   90.00
_cell.angle_beta   90.00
_cell.angle_gamma   90.00
#
_symmetry.space_group_name_H-M   'P 1'
#
loop_
_entity.id
_entity.type
_entity.pdbx_description
1 polymer ?
#
loop_
_entity_poly.entity_id
_entity_poly.type
_entity_poly.pdbx_seq_one_letter_code
_entity_poly.pdbx_strand_id
1 'polypeptide(L)'
;MGVELVLNGHMHIPVTIRSAQGIVLAQAGTSMSTRLRHGHNNAYNLIAVTPDEIRVRIMEHDPQQDKFLPRGEHVFPREKRD
;
A
#
# COMPACT_ATOMS: atom_id res chain seq x y z
N MET A 1 20.73 -4.41 -11.29
CA MET A 1 20.35 -3.42 -10.27
C MET A 1 19.08 -2.73 -10.73
N GLY A 2 18.02 -2.74 -9.92
CA GLY A 2 16.72 -2.17 -10.29
C GLY A 2 15.85 -1.93 -9.07
N VAL A 3 14.77 -1.17 -9.25
CA VAL A 3 13.79 -0.88 -8.20
C VAL A 3 12.75 -2.00 -8.16
N GLU A 4 12.50 -2.54 -6.96
CA GLU A 4 11.47 -3.57 -6.74
C GLU A 4 10.18 -3.02 -6.13
N LEU A 5 10.23 -1.81 -5.54
CA LEU A 5 9.12 -1.15 -4.87
C LEU A 5 9.13 0.35 -5.16
N VAL A 6 8.00 0.89 -5.61
CA VAL A 6 7.77 2.32 -5.77
C VAL A 6 6.65 2.76 -4.81
N LEU A 7 6.95 3.78 -3.99
CA LEU A 7 6.00 4.41 -3.09
C LEU A 7 5.48 5.70 -3.71
N ASN A 8 4.16 5.88 -3.72
CA ASN A 8 3.54 7.02 -4.37
C ASN A 8 2.20 7.40 -3.67
N GLY A 9 1.65 8.56 -4.00
CA GLY A 9 0.45 9.15 -3.40
C GLY A 9 -0.36 9.94 -4.45
N HIS A 10 -0.78 11.16 -4.14
CA HIS A 10 -1.52 12.08 -5.04
C HIS A 10 -2.98 11.71 -5.34
N MET A 11 -3.31 10.44 -5.57
CA MET A 11 -4.66 10.03 -5.99
C MET A 11 -5.69 9.97 -4.87
N HIS A 12 -5.26 10.01 -3.59
CA HIS A 12 -6.10 9.84 -2.39
C HIS A 12 -6.83 8.49 -2.31
N ILE A 13 -6.40 7.50 -3.10
CA ILE A 13 -6.98 6.16 -3.15
C ILE A 13 -5.84 5.17 -2.85
N PRO A 14 -5.97 4.29 -1.85
CA PRO A 14 -4.98 3.26 -1.61
C PRO A 14 -5.10 2.16 -2.67
N VAL A 15 -4.00 1.86 -3.37
CA VAL A 15 -3.93 0.81 -4.40
C VAL A 15 -2.58 0.14 -4.32
N THR A 16 -2.54 -1.18 -4.45
CA THR A 16 -1.27 -1.91 -4.53
C THR A 16 -1.35 -2.94 -5.65
N ILE A 17 -0.36 -2.89 -6.55
CA ILE A 17 -0.29 -3.78 -7.72
C ILE A 17 1.16 -4.19 -8.00
N ARG A 18 1.33 -5.26 -8.78
CA ARG A 18 2.62 -5.65 -9.37
C ARG A 18 2.59 -5.28 -10.86
N SER A 19 3.62 -4.59 -11.33
CA SER A 19 3.78 -4.31 -12.76
C SER A 19 4.14 -5.58 -13.54
N ALA A 20 4.00 -5.54 -14.86
CA ALA A 20 4.42 -6.64 -15.73
C ALA A 20 5.93 -6.94 -15.63
N GLN A 21 6.74 -5.96 -15.22
CA GLN A 21 8.18 -6.08 -14.98
C GLN A 21 8.50 -6.50 -13.54
N GLY A 22 7.51 -6.92 -12.75
CA GLY A 22 7.71 -7.44 -11.40
C GLY A 22 7.84 -6.39 -10.30
N ILE A 23 7.75 -5.09 -10.62
CA ILE A 23 7.87 -3.98 -9.66
C ILE A 23 6.57 -3.82 -8.87
N VAL A 24 6.67 -3.76 -7.55
CA VAL A 24 5.54 -3.45 -6.67
C VAL A 24 5.29 -1.94 -6.69
N LEU A 25 4.06 -1.54 -6.99
CA LEU A 25 3.60 -0.15 -6.92
C LEU A 25 2.64 -0.01 -5.75
N ALA A 26 3.00 0.80 -4.76
CA ALA A 26 2.18 1.07 -3.57
C ALA A 26 1.72 2.54 -3.56
N GLN A 27 0.42 2.74 -3.76
CA GLN A 27 -0.28 4.01 -3.59
C GLN A 27 -0.84 4.06 -2.16
N ALA A 28 -0.39 5.02 -1.36
CA ALA A 28 -0.74 5.08 0.06
C ALA A 28 -2.16 5.62 0.34
N GLY A 29 -2.74 6.38 -0.60
CA GLY A 29 -3.95 7.17 -0.35
C GLY A 29 -3.63 8.51 0.33
N THR A 30 -4.32 8.83 1.42
CA THR A 30 -4.12 10.06 2.22
C THR A 30 -4.53 9.80 3.67
N SER A 31 -3.81 10.32 4.66
CA SER A 31 -4.06 10.05 6.07
C SER A 31 -4.97 11.07 6.77
N MET A 32 -5.17 12.26 6.19
CA MET A 32 -5.83 13.38 6.87
C MET A 32 -6.74 14.21 5.94
N SER A 33 -7.22 13.64 4.84
CA SER A 33 -8.11 14.38 3.96
C SER A 33 -9.54 14.37 4.48
N THR A 34 -10.21 15.52 4.35
CA THR A 34 -11.67 15.64 4.48
C THR A 34 -12.40 15.43 3.14
N ARG A 35 -11.64 15.32 2.04
CA ARG A 35 -12.16 15.04 0.69
C ARG A 35 -11.89 13.59 0.31
N LEU A 36 -12.81 12.72 0.71
CA LEU A 36 -12.75 11.29 0.40
C LEU A 36 -13.07 11.05 -1.09
N ARG A 37 -12.45 10.01 -1.67
CA ARG A 37 -12.66 9.64 -3.08
C ARG A 37 -13.08 8.19 -3.19
N HIS A 38 -14.07 7.92 -4.05
CA HIS A 38 -14.59 6.56 -4.32
C HIS A 38 -14.93 5.73 -3.08
N GLY A 39 -15.35 6.39 -1.99
CA GLY A 39 -15.72 5.71 -0.74
C GLY A 39 -14.54 5.21 0.10
N HIS A 40 -13.29 5.55 -0.26
CA HIS A 40 -12.13 5.24 0.57
C HIS A 40 -11.98 6.26 1.70
N ASN A 41 -11.86 5.78 2.93
CA ASN A 41 -11.47 6.61 4.06
C ASN A 41 -9.98 6.95 3.99
N ASN A 42 -9.54 7.78 4.94
CA ASN A 42 -8.12 8.05 5.09
C ASN A 42 -7.35 6.75 5.30
N ALA A 43 -6.23 6.58 4.62
CA ALA A 43 -5.43 5.37 4.64
C ALA A 43 -3.93 5.66 4.57
N TYR A 44 -3.14 4.67 4.97
CA TYR A 44 -1.70 4.58 4.73
C TYR A 44 -1.30 3.13 4.46
N ASN A 45 -0.08 2.91 3.96
CA ASN A 45 0.48 1.58 3.83
C ASN A 45 1.43 1.27 5.00
N LEU A 46 1.24 0.11 5.64
CA LEU A 46 2.24 -0.49 6.50
C LEU A 46 3.00 -1.54 5.67
N ILE A 47 4.29 -1.30 5.43
CA ILE A 47 5.10 -2.13 4.52
C ILE A 47 6.17 -2.86 5.31
N ALA A 48 6.23 -4.18 5.16
CA ALA A 48 7.31 -5.02 5.64
C ALA A 48 8.10 -5.57 4.45
N VAL A 49 9.42 -5.48 4.51
CA VAL A 49 10.34 -6.00 3.49
C VAL A 49 11.27 -7.00 4.15
N THR A 50 11.27 -8.23 3.66
CA THR A 50 12.18 -9.30 4.08
C THR A 50 13.06 -9.72 2.89
N PRO A 51 14.03 -10.62 3.07
CA PRO A 51 14.74 -11.21 1.92
C PRO A 51 13.80 -11.92 0.93
N ASP A 52 12.71 -12.51 1.42
CA ASP A 52 11.83 -13.39 0.62
C ASP A 52 10.59 -12.69 0.07
N GLU A 53 10.12 -11.62 0.70
CA GLU A 53 8.86 -10.96 0.30
C GLU A 53 8.82 -9.45 0.60
N ILE A 54 7.96 -8.76 -0.13
CA ILE A 54 7.44 -7.43 0.17
C ILE A 54 5.97 -7.59 0.53
N ARG A 55 5.60 -7.20 1.74
CA ARG A 55 4.22 -7.22 2.24
C ARG A 55 3.72 -5.79 2.41
N VAL A 56 2.60 -5.48 1.76
CA VAL A 56 1.94 -4.18 1.83
C VAL A 56 0.56 -4.36 2.45
N ARG A 57 0.37 -3.81 3.64
CA ARG A 57 -0.92 -3.77 4.33
C ARG A 57 -1.52 -2.38 4.22
N ILE A 58 -2.78 -2.30 3.80
CA ILE A 58 -3.53 -1.05 3.75
C ILE A 58 -4.18 -0.87 5.12
N MET A 59 -3.80 0.20 5.80
CA MET A 59 -4.38 0.63 7.07
C MET A 59 -5.36 1.76 6.77
N GLU A 60 -6.65 1.52 6.96
CA GLU A 60 -7.71 2.47 6.63
C GLU A 60 -8.43 2.91 7.91
N HIS A 61 -8.75 4.20 8.01
CA HIS A 61 -9.46 4.78 9.15
C HIS A 61 -10.89 4.23 9.17
N ASP A 62 -11.26 3.69 10.32
CA ASP A 62 -12.62 3.30 10.68
C ASP A 62 -13.23 4.43 11.53
N PRO A 63 -14.24 5.17 11.01
CA PRO A 63 -14.87 6.26 11.74
C PRO A 63 -15.64 5.83 12.99
N GLN A 64 -16.08 4.57 13.08
CA GLN A 64 -16.82 4.08 14.25
C GLN A 64 -15.88 3.82 15.43
N GLN A 65 -14.65 3.39 15.14
CA GLN A 65 -13.65 3.04 16.15
C GLN A 65 -12.59 4.12 16.36
N ASP A 66 -12.60 5.15 15.52
CA ASP A 66 -11.62 6.23 15.44
C ASP A 66 -10.17 5.73 15.41
N LYS A 67 -9.91 4.72 14.58
CA LYS A 67 -8.62 4.03 14.47
C LYS A 67 -8.33 3.65 13.04
N PHE A 68 -7.05 3.56 12.69
CA PHE A 68 -6.63 2.91 11.45
C PHE A 68 -6.56 1.40 11.66
N LEU A 69 -7.34 0.66 10.88
CA LEU A 69 -7.45 -0.79 10.97
C LEU A 69 -7.01 -1.43 9.64
N PRO A 70 -6.49 -2.67 9.66
CA PRO A 70 -6.15 -3.40 8.44
C PRO A 70 -7.40 -3.58 7.56
N ARG A 71 -7.35 -3.06 6.33
CA ARG A 71 -8.42 -3.23 5.33
C ARG A 71 -8.13 -4.32 4.31
N GLY A 72 -6.84 -4.51 4.00
CA GLY A 72 -6.36 -5.46 3.01
C GLY A 72 -4.85 -5.63 3.08
N GLU A 73 -4.35 -6.71 2.48
CA GLU A 73 -2.93 -7.04 2.45
C GLU A 73 -2.57 -7.67 1.11
N HIS A 74 -1.40 -7.30 0.60
CA HIS A 74 -0.78 -7.91 -0.56
C HIS A 74 0.62 -8.38 -0.20
N VAL A 75 0.95 -9.61 -0.60
CA VAL A 75 2.28 -10.21 -0.41
C VAL A 75 2.87 -10.49 -1.79
N PHE A 76 4.09 -9.99 -2.01
CA PHE A 76 4.82 -10.16 -3.26
C PHE A 76 6.14 -10.88 -2.97
N PRO A 77 6.33 -12.11 -3.47
CA PRO A 77 7.62 -12.78 -3.39
C PRO A 77 8.72 -11.94 -4.07
N ARG A 78 9.89 -11.88 -3.47
CA ARG A 78 11.08 -11.26 -4.06
C ARG A 78 11.80 -12.30 -4.90
N GLU A 79 12.25 -11.87 -6.08
CA GLU A 79 13.06 -12.73 -6.93
C GLU A 79 14.43 -12.90 -6.28
N LYS A 80 14.90 -14.15 -6.24
CA LYS A 80 16.24 -14.45 -5.74
C LYS A 80 17.24 -13.77 -6.67
N ARG A 81 18.18 -13.05 -6.05
CA ARG A 81 19.29 -12.42 -6.76
C ARG A 81 20.43 -13.43 -6.77
N ASP A 82 20.75 -13.95 -7.95
CA ASP A 82 21.96 -14.76 -8.20
C ASP A 82 23.23 -13.89 -8.18
#